data_AF-A0A3M3WQ86-F1
#
_entry.id   AF-A0A3M3WQ86-F1
#
_cell.length_a   1.000
_cell.length_b   1.000
_cell.length_c   1.000
_cell.angle_alpha   90.00
_cell.angle_beta   90.00
_cell.angle_gamma   90.00
#
_symmetry.space_group_name_H-M   'P 1'
#
loop_
_entity.id
_entity.type
_entity.pdbx_description
1 polymer ?
#
loop_
_entity_poly.entity_id
_entity_poly.type
_entity_poly.pdbx_seq_one_letter_code
_entity_poly.pdbx_strand_id
1 'polypeptide(L)'
;MNGRYVSVNAHDGRQFQAYLATAIGGSGPGVVLCQEIFGVNQAMRDVADFLAEEGYSVLVPDLYWRQKPGVELGYSEEDFQQAFGFYQAFDERAGVDDIRASLHALRQLPE
;
A
#
# COMPACT_ATOMS: atom_id res chain seq x y z
N MET A 1 -10.87 -10.66 6.66
CA MET A 1 -11.60 -10.49 5.37
C MET A 1 -10.61 -10.59 4.21
N ASN A 2 -11.01 -10.97 2.98
CA ASN A 2 -10.05 -11.06 1.86
C ASN A 2 -10.00 -9.73 1.10
N GLY A 3 -8.91 -8.97 1.24
CA GLY A 3 -8.68 -7.77 0.43
C GLY A 3 -8.34 -8.10 -1.03
N ARG A 4 -8.34 -7.06 -1.87
CA ARG A 4 -8.10 -7.15 -3.32
C ARG A 4 -7.10 -6.10 -3.76
N TYR A 5 -6.34 -6.39 -4.82
CA TYR A 5 -5.51 -5.36 -5.44
C TYR A 5 -6.34 -4.46 -6.36
N VAL A 6 -6.06 -3.16 -6.28
CA VAL A 6 -6.62 -2.11 -7.15
C VAL A 6 -5.50 -1.33 -7.81
N SER A 7 -5.77 -0.75 -8.98
CA SER A 7 -4.82 0.13 -9.67
C SER A 7 -5.07 1.59 -9.30
N VAL A 8 -4.01 2.29 -8.92
CA VAL A 8 -4.01 3.72 -8.59
C VAL A 8 -3.28 4.48 -9.70
N ASN A 9 -3.88 5.55 -10.19
CA ASN A 9 -3.25 6.45 -11.16
C ASN A 9 -2.28 7.38 -10.45
N ALA A 10 -0.99 7.29 -10.77
CA ALA A 10 0.02 8.23 -10.32
C ALA A 10 -0.08 9.57 -11.07
N HIS A 11 0.51 10.61 -10.49
CA HIS A 11 0.47 11.96 -11.07
C HIS A 11 1.21 12.07 -12.42
N ASP A 12 2.16 11.16 -12.69
CA ASP A 12 2.97 11.13 -13.91
C ASP A 12 2.33 10.30 -15.04
N GLY A 13 1.06 9.92 -14.88
CA GLY A 13 0.28 9.17 -15.88
C GLY A 13 0.53 7.66 -15.88
N ARG A 14 1.39 7.15 -15.00
CA ARG A 14 1.56 5.71 -14.77
C ARG A 14 0.58 5.19 -13.72
N GLN A 15 0.56 3.88 -13.52
CA GLN A 15 -0.26 3.22 -12.52
C GLN A 15 0.59 2.32 -11.62
N PHE A 16 0.16 2.20 -10.37
CA PHE A 16 0.71 1.26 -9.40
C PHE A 16 -0.40 0.51 -8.69
N GLN A 17 -0.04 -0.63 -8.11
CA GLN A 17 -1.00 -1.47 -7.39
C GLN A 17 -1.10 -1.03 -5.93
N ALA A 18 -2.28 -1.20 -5.35
CA ALA A 18 -2.51 -1.03 -3.93
C ALA A 18 -3.42 -2.16 -3.41
N TYR A 19 -3.15 -2.66 -2.22
CA TYR A 19 -4.01 -3.65 -1.56
C TYR A 19 -5.15 -2.92 -0.84
N LEU A 20 -6.40 -3.26 -1.17
CA LEU A 20 -7.61 -2.72 -0.57
C LEU A 20 -8.27 -3.76 0.34
N ALA A 21 -8.35 -3.46 1.62
CA ALA A 21 -9.19 -4.17 2.59
C ALA A 21 -10.44 -3.32 2.88
N THR A 22 -11.63 -3.86 2.66
CA THR A 22 -12.90 -3.12 2.81
C THR A 22 -13.47 -3.30 4.21
N ALA A 23 -13.95 -2.20 4.80
CA ALA A 23 -14.58 -2.18 6.12
C ALA A 23 -15.64 -3.27 6.32
N ILE A 24 -15.74 -3.82 7.55
CA ILE A 24 -16.81 -4.74 7.94
C ILE A 24 -18.16 -4.00 7.87
N GLY A 25 -18.97 -4.35 6.87
CA GLY A 25 -20.21 -3.61 6.53
C GLY A 25 -20.23 -3.04 5.10
N GLY A 26 -19.12 -3.15 4.37
CA GLY A 26 -19.02 -2.81 2.95
C GLY A 26 -18.61 -1.37 2.67
N SER A 27 -18.69 -0.46 3.66
CA SER A 27 -18.09 0.86 3.58
C SER A 27 -17.72 1.43 4.96
N GLY A 28 -16.70 2.29 5.03
CA GLY A 28 -16.24 2.90 6.27
C GLY A 28 -15.25 4.05 6.07
N PRO A 29 -14.77 4.69 7.16
CA PRO A 29 -13.75 5.73 7.06
C PRO A 29 -12.48 5.21 6.37
N GLY A 30 -11.95 5.98 5.42
CA GLY A 30 -10.79 5.61 4.63
C GLY A 30 -9.46 5.79 5.36
N VAL A 31 -8.59 4.79 5.30
CA VAL A 31 -7.20 4.82 5.79
C VAL A 31 -6.25 4.49 4.65
N VAL A 32 -5.23 5.32 4.42
CA VAL A 32 -4.08 4.95 3.59
C VAL A 32 -2.96 4.51 4.50
N LEU A 33 -2.63 3.21 4.46
CA LEU A 33 -1.63 2.59 5.31
C LEU A 33 -0.31 2.49 4.55
N CYS A 34 0.69 3.25 4.95
CA CYS A 34 2.00 3.27 4.29
C CYS A 34 2.82 2.03 4.67
N GLN A 35 3.39 1.35 3.68
CA GLN A 35 4.25 0.19 3.89
C GLN A 35 5.53 0.53 4.67
N GLU A 36 6.08 -0.48 5.33
CA GLU A 36 7.45 -0.46 5.84
C GLU A 36 8.47 -0.68 4.71
N ILE A 37 9.73 -0.92 5.07
CA ILE A 37 10.83 -1.15 4.11
C ILE A 37 10.74 -2.48 3.35
N PHE A 38 9.78 -3.34 3.68
CA PHE A 38 9.64 -4.69 3.12
C PHE A 38 8.64 -4.81 1.97
N GLY A 39 8.05 -3.69 1.53
CA GLY A 39 6.98 -3.74 0.54
C GLY A 39 5.61 -4.06 1.14
N VAL A 40 4.65 -4.38 0.27
CA VAL A 40 3.27 -4.75 0.68
C VAL A 40 3.21 -6.23 1.01
N ASN A 41 4.02 -6.66 1.98
CA ASN A 41 4.13 -8.06 2.39
C ASN A 41 2.93 -8.52 3.23
N GLN A 42 2.96 -9.77 3.71
CA GLN A 42 1.87 -10.35 4.47
C GLN A 42 1.52 -9.56 5.73
N ALA A 43 2.51 -9.04 6.47
CA ALA A 43 2.25 -8.27 7.69
C ALA A 43 1.48 -6.98 7.39
N MET A 44 1.80 -6.30 6.29
CA MET A 44 1.04 -5.11 5.87
C MET A 44 -0.41 -5.44 5.50
N ARG A 45 -0.65 -6.57 4.82
CA ARG A 45 -2.00 -7.04 4.51
C ARG A 45 -2.78 -7.42 5.76
N ASP A 46 -2.15 -8.12 6.69
CA ASP A 46 -2.77 -8.52 7.96
C ASP A 46 -3.19 -7.29 8.79
N VAL A 47 -2.37 -6.24 8.84
CA VAL A 47 -2.74 -4.98 9.51
C VAL A 47 -3.90 -4.28 8.80
N ALA A 48 -3.91 -4.25 7.46
CA ALA A 48 -5.01 -3.68 6.70
C ALA A 48 -6.33 -4.45 6.92
N ASP A 49 -6.27 -5.78 6.90
CA ASP A 49 -7.42 -6.64 7.13
C ASP A 49 -7.95 -6.51 8.57
N PHE A 50 -7.07 -6.39 9.57
CA PHE A 50 -7.44 -6.12 10.96
C PHE A 50 -8.17 -4.78 11.10
N LEU A 51 -7.62 -3.71 10.53
CA LEU A 51 -8.28 -2.40 10.56
C LEU A 51 -9.63 -2.41 9.81
N ALA A 52 -9.75 -3.22 8.77
CA ALA A 52 -11.01 -3.42 8.08
C ALA A 52 -12.06 -4.12 8.95
N GLU A 53 -11.64 -5.11 9.74
CA GLU A 53 -12.48 -5.76 10.75
C GLU A 53 -12.93 -4.79 11.85
N GLU A 54 -12.17 -3.72 12.10
CA GLU A 54 -12.55 -2.63 13.00
C GLU A 54 -13.42 -1.54 12.32
N GLY A 55 -13.80 -1.72 11.05
CA GLY A 55 -14.74 -0.85 10.34
C GLY A 55 -14.12 0.23 9.44
N TYR A 56 -12.83 0.13 9.10
CA TYR A 56 -12.14 1.07 8.19
C TYR A 56 -11.97 0.50 6.78
N SER A 57 -12.06 1.33 5.73
CA SER A 57 -11.66 0.93 4.38
C SER A 57 -10.20 1.30 4.18
N VAL A 58 -9.31 0.30 4.07
CA VAL A 58 -7.85 0.49 4.15
C VAL A 58 -7.19 0.22 2.81
N LEU A 59 -6.41 1.17 2.33
CA LEU A 59 -5.62 1.06 1.11
C LEU A 59 -4.12 1.08 1.44
N VAL A 60 -3.40 0.03 1.05
CA VAL A 60 -1.95 -0.11 1.19
C VAL A 60 -1.30 0.07 -0.18
N PRO A 61 -0.75 1.25 -0.52
CA PRO A 61 -0.10 1.46 -1.80
C PRO A 61 1.27 0.75 -1.87
N ASP A 62 1.57 0.13 -3.01
CA ASP A 62 2.94 -0.25 -3.36
C ASP A 62 3.73 1.03 -3.61
N LEU A 63 4.54 1.45 -2.64
CA LEU A 63 5.35 2.68 -2.73
C LEU A 63 6.68 2.42 -3.47
N TYR A 64 7.12 1.16 -3.57
CA TYR A 64 8.34 0.80 -4.27
C TYR A 64 8.15 0.55 -5.76
N TRP A 65 6.92 0.65 -6.28
CA TRP A 65 6.59 0.38 -7.68
C TRP A 65 7.49 1.06 -8.72
N ARG A 66 8.02 2.25 -8.42
CA ARG A 66 8.94 2.99 -9.30
C ARG A 66 10.31 2.34 -9.39
N GLN A 67 10.75 1.69 -8.33
CA GLN A 67 12.01 0.94 -8.25
C GLN A 67 11.79 -0.50 -8.75
N LYS A 68 10.78 -1.18 -8.20
CA LYS A 68 10.36 -2.52 -8.59
C LYS A 68 8.89 -2.72 -8.17
N PRO A 69 7.97 -2.97 -9.12
CA PRO A 69 6.58 -3.31 -8.80
C PRO A 69 6.46 -4.60 -8.00
N GLY A 70 5.56 -4.60 -7.02
CA GLY A 70 5.18 -5.79 -6.25
C GLY A 70 6.30 -6.32 -5.35
N VAL A 71 7.05 -5.42 -4.71
CA VAL A 71 8.02 -5.84 -3.68
C VAL A 71 7.26 -6.42 -2.49
N GLU A 72 7.59 -7.65 -2.15
CA GLU A 72 7.14 -8.34 -0.94
C GLU A 72 8.34 -9.11 -0.38
N LEU A 73 8.89 -8.64 0.74
CA LEU A 73 10.04 -9.24 1.40
C LEU A 73 9.64 -9.88 2.73
N GLY A 74 10.38 -10.92 3.13
CA GLY A 74 10.34 -11.49 4.46
C GLY A 74 11.30 -10.76 5.40
N TYR A 75 11.76 -11.49 6.42
CA TYR A 75 12.60 -10.95 7.50
C TYR A 75 13.92 -11.72 7.66
N SER A 76 14.41 -12.38 6.60
CA SER A 76 15.77 -12.95 6.61
C SER A 76 16.83 -11.85 6.49
N GLU A 77 18.07 -12.15 6.84
CA GLU A 77 19.19 -11.20 6.68
C GLU A 77 19.32 -10.70 5.23
N GLU A 78 19.12 -11.57 4.26
CA GLU A 78 19.14 -11.22 2.83
C GLU A 78 17.98 -10.30 2.44
N ASP A 79 16.79 -10.53 3.00
CA ASP A 79 15.63 -9.66 2.79
C ASP A 79 15.83 -8.30 3.46
N PHE A 80 16.46 -8.24 4.64
CA PHE A 80 16.83 -6.99 5.28
C PHE A 80 17.81 -6.18 4.42
N GLN A 81 18.84 -6.82 3.86
CA GLN A 81 19.78 -6.13 2.97
C GLN A 81 19.08 -5.56 1.73
N GLN A 82 18.17 -6.32 1.12
CA GLN A 82 17.35 -5.82 0.01
C GLN A 82 16.44 -4.66 0.43
N ALA A 83 15.77 -4.78 1.57
CA ALA A 83 14.87 -3.77 2.12
C ALA A 83 15.61 -2.45 2.39
N PHE A 84 16.83 -2.51 2.95
CA PHE A 84 17.68 -1.34 3.12
C PHE A 84 18.08 -0.70 1.79
N GLY A 85 18.33 -1.52 0.75
CA GLY A 85 18.59 -1.02 -0.60
C GLY A 85 17.41 -0.22 -1.16
N PHE A 86 16.19 -0.76 -1.06
CA PHE A 86 14.98 -0.03 -1.49
C PHE A 86 14.74 1.24 -0.69
N TYR A 87 14.96 1.19 0.63
CA TYR A 87 14.81 2.33 1.53
C TYR A 87 15.79 3.46 1.18
N GLN A 88 17.07 3.14 0.98
CA GLN A 88 18.09 4.15 0.65
C GLN A 88 17.88 4.78 -0.73
N ALA A 89 17.34 4.03 -1.69
CA ALA A 89 17.07 4.51 -3.04
C ALA A 89 15.67 5.15 -3.19
N PHE A 90 14.88 5.21 -2.11
CA PHE A 90 13.52 5.73 -2.15
C PHE A 90 13.48 7.24 -2.37
N ASP A 91 12.73 7.69 -3.38
CA ASP A 91 12.42 9.11 -3.56
C ASP A 91 11.20 9.48 -2.69
N GLU A 92 11.46 10.09 -1.54
CA GLU A 92 10.42 10.51 -0.59
C GLU A 92 9.39 11.46 -1.20
N ARG A 93 9.80 12.35 -2.12
CA ARG A 93 8.87 13.31 -2.74
C ARG A 93 7.88 12.58 -3.64
N ALA A 94 8.38 11.70 -4.48
CA ALA A 94 7.55 10.84 -5.31
C ALA A 94 6.63 9.95 -4.45
N GLY A 95 7.14 9.43 -3.33
CA GLY A 95 6.36 8.67 -2.35
C GLY A 95 5.19 9.47 -1.76
N VAL A 96 5.41 10.72 -1.35
CA VAL A 96 4.34 11.61 -0.85
C VAL A 96 3.28 11.88 -1.93
N ASP A 97 3.70 12.03 -3.18
CA ASP A 97 2.76 12.22 -4.29
C ASP A 97 1.92 10.97 -4.56
N ASP A 98 2.51 9.78 -4.44
CA ASP A 98 1.83 8.49 -4.59
C ASP A 98 0.85 8.24 -3.42
N ILE A 99 1.20 8.65 -2.19
CA ILE A 99 0.28 8.65 -1.05
C ILE A 99 -0.91 9.59 -1.32
N ARG A 100 -0.68 10.78 -1.87
CA ARG A 100 -1.77 11.71 -2.24
C ARG A 100 -2.67 11.13 -3.32
N ALA A 101 -2.09 10.48 -4.34
CA ALA A 101 -2.85 9.77 -5.37
C ALA A 101 -3.70 8.63 -4.77
N SER A 102 -3.15 7.90 -3.79
CA SER A 102 -3.86 6.84 -3.06
C SER A 102 -5.03 7.37 -2.25
N LEU A 103 -4.86 8.50 -1.54
CA LEU A 103 -5.95 9.18 -0.83
C LEU A 103 -7.06 9.63 -1.80
N HIS A 104 -6.69 10.13 -2.98
CA HIS A 104 -7.66 10.50 -4.00
C HIS A 104 -8.41 9.28 -4.53
N ALA A 105 -7.70 8.19 -4.85
CA ALA A 105 -8.30 6.95 -5.33
C ALA A 105 -9.28 6.36 -4.31
N LEU A 106 -8.88 6.28 -3.04
CA LEU A 106 -9.72 5.75 -1.97
C LEU A 106 -11.03 6.54 -1.79
N ARG A 107 -11.00 7.87 -1.96
CA ARG A 107 -12.23 8.70 -1.90
C ARG A 107 -13.23 8.45 -3.03
N GLN A 108 -12.78 7.88 -4.15
CA GLN A 108 -13.64 7.59 -5.31
C GLN A 108 -14.19 6.16 -5.28
N LEU A 109 -13.70 5.33 -4.36
CA LEU A 109 -14.18 3.98 -4.16
C LEU A 109 -15.51 4.02 -3.39
N PRO A 110 -16.48 3.14 -3.74
CA PRO A 110 -17.76 3.04 -3.02
C PRO A 110 -17.62 2.44 -1.61
N GLU A 111 -16.50 1.76 -1.34
CA GLU A 111 -16.10 1.21 -0.04
C GLU A 111 -15.55 2.29 0.92
#